data_AF-A0AA37XFD8-F1
#
_entry.id   AF-A0AA37XFD8-F1
#
_cell.length_a   1.000
_cell.length_b   1.000
_cell.length_c   1.000
_cell.angle_alpha   90.00
_cell.angle_beta   90.00
_cell.angle_gamma   90.00
#
_symmetry.space_group_name_H-M   'P 1'
#
loop_
_entity.id
_entity.type
_entity.pdbx_description
1 polymer ?
#
loop_
_entity_poly.entity_id
_entity_poly.type
_entity_poly.pdbx_seq_one_letter_code
_entity_poly.pdbx_strand_id
1 'polypeptide(L)'
;MGHDDGQALGLGDAEHGEIRLSHVLQGVPEWVLDGVLVHELAHLLEPGHGPGFQALASRYPRRAEADAFLDGISWARRHGVESEA
;
A
#
# COMPACT_ATOMS: atom_id res chain seq x y z
N MET A 1 12.77 -23.35 -1.70
CA MET A 1 13.12 -22.24 -0.79
C MET A 1 12.22 -21.10 -1.23
N GLY A 2 11.22 -20.78 -0.41
CA GLY A 2 9.97 -20.14 -0.83
C GLY A 2 10.12 -18.68 -1.21
N HIS A 3 9.49 -18.29 -2.32
CA HIS A 3 9.12 -16.92 -2.58
C HIS A 3 7.71 -16.73 -2.02
N ASP A 4 7.62 -15.83 -1.06
CA ASP A 4 6.40 -15.39 -0.40
C ASP A 4 5.70 -14.42 -1.36
N ASP A 5 4.77 -14.93 -2.16
CA ASP A 5 3.89 -14.11 -3.00
C ASP A 5 2.79 -13.52 -2.10
N GLY A 6 3.19 -12.55 -1.28
CA GLY A 6 2.31 -11.71 -0.49
C GLY A 6 1.34 -10.97 -1.42
N GLN A 7 0.09 -11.44 -1.44
CA GLN A 7 -0.98 -10.90 -2.27
C GLN A 7 -1.19 -9.41 -1.98
N ALA A 8 -1.02 -8.64 -3.05
CA ALA A 8 -1.03 -7.19 -3.10
C ALA A 8 -2.29 -6.58 -2.46
N LEU A 9 -2.06 -5.63 -1.55
CA LEU A 9 -3.00 -4.53 -1.29
C LEU A 9 -2.70 -3.30 -2.17
N GLY A 10 -1.82 -3.47 -3.16
CA GLY A 10 -1.45 -2.45 -4.14
C GLY A 10 -2.67 -2.00 -4.92
N LEU A 11 -2.88 -0.70 -4.96
CA LEU A 11 -4.10 -0.10 -5.43
C LEU A 11 -3.88 0.47 -6.82
N GLY A 12 -4.11 -0.41 -7.79
CA GLY A 12 -4.14 -0.08 -9.20
C GLY A 12 -2.77 -0.11 -9.85
N ASP A 13 -2.73 -0.74 -11.02
CA ASP A 13 -1.56 -0.73 -11.90
C ASP A 13 -1.22 0.72 -12.28
N ALA A 14 -0.25 1.33 -11.59
CA ALA A 14 0.23 2.69 -11.86
C ALA A 14 1.02 2.80 -13.18
N GLU A 15 0.79 1.89 -14.13
CA GLU A 15 1.54 1.81 -15.39
C GLU A 15 1.10 2.89 -16.42
N HIS A 16 -0.01 3.60 -16.16
CA HIS A 16 -0.62 4.52 -17.12
C HIS A 16 -0.88 5.96 -16.59
N GLY A 17 -0.33 6.33 -15.42
CA GLY A 17 -0.50 7.67 -14.85
C GLY A 17 -1.90 7.95 -14.26
N GLU A 18 -2.69 6.91 -14.02
CA GLU A 18 -3.96 6.97 -13.28
C GLU A 18 -3.77 6.25 -11.94
N ILE A 19 -3.90 6.98 -10.82
CA ILE A 19 -3.87 6.38 -9.48
C ILE A 19 -5.28 5.93 -9.12
N ARG A 20 -5.50 4.62 -9.04
CA ARG A 20 -6.82 4.03 -8.72
C ARG A 20 -6.87 3.55 -7.29
N LEU A 21 -7.43 4.38 -6.42
CA LEU A 21 -7.68 3.98 -5.04
C LEU A 21 -8.98 3.16 -4.93
N SER A 22 -8.90 1.93 -4.45
CA SER A 22 -10.03 1.10 -4.11
C SER A 22 -10.81 1.64 -2.92
N HIS A 23 -12.07 1.24 -2.85
CA HIS A 23 -13.00 1.44 -1.73
C HIS A 23 -12.40 1.09 -0.35
N VAL A 24 -11.39 0.20 -0.29
CA VAL A 24 -10.72 -0.21 0.95
C VAL A 24 -10.03 0.95 1.67
N LEU A 25 -9.63 1.99 0.93
CA LEU A 25 -9.01 3.18 1.52
C LEU A 25 -10.01 4.22 1.99
N GLN A 26 -11.32 4.03 1.81
CA GLN A 26 -12.30 4.97 2.36
C GLN A 26 -12.29 4.89 3.89
N GLY A 27 -11.96 6.00 4.54
CA GLY A 27 -11.92 6.10 5.99
C GLY A 27 -10.61 5.69 6.64
N VAL A 28 -9.56 5.37 5.87
CA VAL A 28 -8.22 5.24 6.45
C VAL A 28 -7.71 6.61 6.91
N PRO A 29 -6.86 6.66 7.94
CA PRO A 29 -6.22 7.91 8.33
C PRO A 29 -5.44 8.55 7.17
N GLU A 30 -5.41 9.88 7.11
CA GLU A 30 -4.75 10.65 6.03
C GLU A 30 -3.29 10.23 5.82
N TRP A 31 -2.55 9.97 6.90
CA TRP A 31 -1.17 9.53 6.82
C TRP A 31 -0.98 8.12 6.21
N VAL A 32 -2.01 7.28 6.22
CA VAL A 32 -1.99 6.00 5.49
C VAL A 32 -2.17 6.26 4.00
N LEU A 33 -3.12 7.16 3.67
CA LEU A 33 -3.38 7.55 2.29
C LEU A 33 -2.16 8.20 1.64
N ASP A 34 -1.47 9.09 2.35
CA ASP A 34 -0.20 9.67 1.91
C ASP A 34 0.86 8.60 1.59
N GLY A 35 0.95 7.57 2.44
CA GLY A 35 1.87 6.44 2.24
C GLY A 35 1.56 5.66 0.95
N VAL A 36 0.27 5.43 0.65
CA VAL A 36 -0.15 4.81 -0.61
C VAL A 36 0.16 5.73 -1.79
N LEU A 37 -0.11 7.02 -1.70
CA LEU A 37 0.20 7.95 -2.79
C LEU A 37 1.71 7.97 -3.10
N VAL A 38 2.57 7.98 -2.08
CA VAL A 38 4.02 7.89 -2.28
C VAL A 38 4.43 6.55 -2.91
N HIS A 39 3.77 5.45 -2.54
CA HIS A 39 3.96 4.12 -3.15
C HIS A 39 3.67 4.15 -4.65
N GLU A 40 2.48 4.63 -5.03
CA GLU A 40 2.08 4.67 -6.44
C GLU A 40 2.92 5.66 -7.27
N LEU A 41 3.33 6.79 -6.68
CA LEU A 41 4.27 7.71 -7.33
C LEU A 41 5.65 7.09 -7.53
N ALA A 42 6.13 6.25 -6.61
CA ALA A 42 7.39 5.54 -6.78
C ALA A 42 7.32 4.54 -7.94
N HIS A 43 6.17 3.92 -8.18
CA HIS A 43 5.95 3.02 -9.33
C HIS A 43 6.08 3.70 -10.69
N LEU A 44 5.81 5.01 -10.79
CA LEU A 44 6.03 5.77 -12.03
C LEU A 44 7.51 5.82 -12.46
N LEU A 45 8.44 5.66 -11.50
CA LEU A 45 9.88 5.72 -11.75
C LEU A 45 10.54 4.34 -11.67
N GLU A 46 10.03 3.47 -10.81
CA GLU A 46 10.57 2.15 -10.50
C GLU A 46 9.43 1.12 -10.57
N PRO A 47 9.24 0.44 -11.72
CA PRO A 47 8.09 -0.46 -11.92
C PRO A 47 8.00 -1.61 -10.91
N GLY A 48 9.13 -2.00 -10.30
CA GLY A 48 9.17 -3.05 -9.27
C GLY A 48 9.62 -2.52 -7.90
N HIS A 49 9.44 -3.31 -6.85
CA HIS A 49 9.77 -2.94 -5.46
C HIS A 49 11.24 -3.11 -5.08
N GLY A 50 12.15 -2.95 -6.04
CA GLY A 50 13.61 -3.10 -5.84
C GLY A 50 14.25 -1.96 -5.02
N PRO A 51 15.58 -1.93 -4.89
CA PRO A 51 16.28 -0.93 -4.06
C PRO A 51 15.98 0.52 -4.45
N GLY A 52 15.80 0.82 -5.74
CA GLY A 52 15.42 2.14 -6.23
C GLY A 52 14.04 2.58 -5.72
N PHE A 53 13.05 1.69 -5.83
CA PHE A 53 11.73 1.90 -5.25
C PHE A 53 11.81 2.13 -3.74
N GLN A 54 12.54 1.28 -3.02
CA GLN A 54 12.66 1.40 -1.56
C GLN A 54 13.27 2.75 -1.15
N ALA A 55 14.24 3.26 -1.92
CA ALA A 55 14.86 4.57 -1.69
C ALA A 55 13.90 5.76 -1.96
N LEU A 56 12.92 5.60 -2.86
CA LEU A 56 11.88 6.60 -3.11
C LEU A 56 10.78 6.52 -2.06
N ALA A 57 10.25 5.32 -1.82
CA ALA A 57 9.20 5.03 -0.86
C ALA A 57 9.55 5.43 0.58
N SER A 58 10.79 5.16 1.01
CA SER A 58 11.27 5.48 2.37
C SER A 58 11.42 6.98 2.65
N ARG A 59 11.24 7.85 1.65
CA ARG A 59 11.20 9.31 1.85
C ARG A 59 9.96 9.75 2.60
N TYR A 60 8.89 8.95 2.58
CA TYR A 60 7.73 9.21 3.42
C TYR A 60 8.04 8.81 4.87
N PRO A 61 8.04 9.75 5.85
CA PRO A 61 8.50 9.45 7.20
C PRO A 61 7.70 8.38 7.93
N ARG A 62 6.44 8.16 7.52
CA ARG A 62 5.51 7.22 8.15
C ARG A 62 5.25 5.97 7.31
N ARG A 63 6.20 5.63 6.43
CA ARG A 63 6.07 4.50 5.50
C ARG A 63 5.80 3.18 6.22
N ALA A 64 6.58 2.89 7.27
CA ALA A 64 6.45 1.63 8.01
C ALA A 64 5.11 1.53 8.74
N GLU A 65 4.62 2.61 9.32
CA GLU A 65 3.33 2.66 9.99
C GLU A 65 2.18 2.50 9.00
N ALA A 66 2.26 3.12 7.82
CA ALA A 66 1.25 3.02 6.78
C ALA A 66 1.14 1.57 6.27
N ASP A 67 2.27 0.93 5.99
CA ASP A 67 2.33 -0.47 5.58
C ASP A 67 1.70 -1.39 6.64
N ALA A 68 2.09 -1.24 7.91
CA ALA A 68 1.55 -2.04 9.01
C ALA A 68 0.03 -1.87 9.20
N PHE A 69 -0.50 -0.67 9.00
CA PHE A 69 -1.93 -0.42 9.08
C PHE A 69 -2.70 -1.13 7.95
N LEU A 70 -2.19 -1.04 6.72
CA LEU A 70 -2.77 -1.73 5.57
C LEU A 70 -2.73 -3.25 5.77
N ASP A 71 -1.62 -3.79 6.28
CA ASP A 71 -1.50 -5.22 6.65
C ASP A 71 -2.58 -5.63 7.65
N GLY A 72 -2.86 -4.79 8.65
CA GLY A 72 -3.92 -5.00 9.63
C GLY A 72 -5.31 -5.07 9.00
N ILE A 73 -5.64 -4.15 8.08
CA ILE A 73 -6.89 -4.20 7.30
C ILE A 73 -6.98 -5.49 6.49
N SER A 74 -5.88 -5.85 5.82
CA SER A 74 -5.74 -7.07 5.03
C SER A 74 -6.04 -8.31 5.86
N TRP A 75 -5.45 -8.37 7.06
CA TRP A 75 -5.65 -9.46 7.99
C TRP A 75 -7.10 -9.52 8.46
N ALA A 76 -7.67 -8.40 8.90
CA ALA A 76 -9.06 -8.33 9.38
C ALA A 76 -10.06 -8.83 8.33
N ARG A 77 -9.87 -8.41 7.07
CA ARG A 77 -10.68 -8.85 5.92
C ARG A 77 -10.59 -10.35 5.66
N ARG A 78 -9.38 -10.93 5.72
CA ARG A 78 -9.18 -12.37 5.55
C ARG A 78 -9.82 -13.20 6.67
N HIS A 79 -10.00 -12.61 7.85
CA HIS A 79 -10.50 -13.29 9.04
C HIS A 79 -11.94 -12.91 9.42
N GLY A 80 -12.65 -12.15 8.57
CA GLY A 80 -14.05 -11.78 8.79
C GLY A 80 -14.26 -10.97 10.07
N VAL A 81 -13.26 -10.19 10.49
CA VAL A 81 -13.40 -9.30 11.64
C VAL A 81 -14.18 -8.08 11.17
N GLU A 82 -15.48 -8.08 11.46
CA GLU A 82 -16.36 -6.93 11.25
C GLU A 82 -16.21 -5.94 12.41
N SER A 83 -16.34 -4.65 12.11
CA SER A 83 -16.49 -3.64 13.15
C SER A 83 -17.88 -3.77 13.75
N GLU A 84 -17.99 -4.12 15.03
CA GLU A 84 -19.19 -3.80 15.80
C GLU A 84 -19.28 -2.27 15.87
N ALA A 85 -20.27 -1.70 15.20
CA ALA A 85 -20.58 -0.28 15.22
C ALA A 85 -21.52 0.07 16.38
#